data_AF-A0A7X1FU34-F1
#
_entry.id   AF-A0A7X1FU34-F1
#
_cell.length_a   1.000
_cell.length_b   1.000
_cell.length_c   1.000
_cell.angle_alpha   90.00
_cell.angle_beta   90.00
_cell.angle_gamma   90.00
#
_symmetry.space_group_name_H-M   'P 1'
#
loop_
_entity.id
_entity.type
_entity.pdbx_description
1 polymer ?
#
loop_
_entity_poly.entity_id
_entity_poly.type
_entity_poly.pdbx_seq_one_letter_code
_entity_poly.pdbx_strand_id
1 'polypeptide(L)' 'PMATDPERSLAFQAARALVFEGVSQPSGYTEPLLHSFRHKAKSLN' A
#
# COMPACT_ATOMS: atom_id res chain seq x y z
N PRO A 1 -11.15 8.71 6.16
CA PRO A 1 -10.99 7.74 7.28
C PRO A 1 -10.81 6.34 6.70
N MET A 2 -9.91 5.50 7.26
CA MET A 2 -9.59 4.19 6.66
C MET A 2 -10.59 3.08 7.05
N ALA A 3 -11.20 3.17 8.24
CA ALA A 3 -12.01 2.08 8.80
C ALA A 3 -13.41 1.94 8.18
N THR A 4 -13.97 3.00 7.60
CA THR A 4 -15.34 3.00 7.07
C THR A 4 -15.48 2.28 5.74
N ASP A 5 -14.44 2.30 4.91
CA ASP A 5 -14.37 1.57 3.64
C ASP A 5 -12.89 1.20 3.35
N PRO A 6 -12.40 0.11 3.96
CA PRO A 6 -10.99 -0.26 3.85
C PRO A 6 -10.60 -0.67 2.42
N GLU A 7 -11.55 -1.24 1.67
CA GLU A 7 -11.35 -1.65 0.28
C GLU A 7 -11.19 -0.44 -0.65
N ARG A 8 -11.75 0.74 -0.30
CA ARG A 8 -11.47 1.99 -1.02
C ARG A 8 -10.31 2.80 -0.47
N SER A 9 -9.66 2.36 0.61
CA SER A 9 -8.54 3.07 1.21
C SER A 9 -7.20 2.58 0.66
N LEU A 10 -6.56 3.37 -0.21
CA LEU A 10 -5.21 3.05 -0.72
C LEU A 10 -4.17 2.88 0.39
N ALA A 11 -4.28 3.62 1.48
CA ALA A 11 -3.38 3.48 2.63
C ALA A 11 -3.59 2.14 3.36
N PHE A 12 -4.85 1.70 3.51
CA PHE A 12 -5.16 0.40 4.08
C PHE A 12 -4.70 -0.75 3.19
N GLN A 13 -4.94 -0.64 1.88
CA GLN A 13 -4.44 -1.60 0.90
C GLN A 13 -2.91 -1.70 0.92
N ALA A 14 -2.20 -0.56 1.01
CA ALA A 14 -0.74 -0.55 1.13
C ALA A 14 -0.26 -1.27 2.40
N ALA A 15 -0.90 -1.03 3.54
CA ALA A 15 -0.58 -1.72 4.78
C ALA A 15 -0.82 -3.24 4.67
N ARG A 16 -1.91 -3.67 4.04
CA ARG A 16 -2.17 -5.10 3.76
C ARG A 16 -1.10 -5.71 2.86
N ALA A 17 -0.72 -5.02 1.78
CA ALA A 17 0.32 -5.49 0.87
C ALA A 17 1.67 -5.64 1.60
N LEU A 18 2.04 -4.71 2.48
CA LEU A 18 3.25 -4.85 3.30
C LEU A 18 3.23 -6.11 4.19
N VAL A 19 2.07 -6.51 4.72
CA VAL A 19 1.95 -7.70 5.56
C VAL A 19 2.01 -8.98 4.73
N PHE A 20 1.22 -9.07 3.66
CA PHE A 20 1.05 -10.32 2.92
C PHE A 20 2.05 -10.49 1.77
N GLU A 21 2.45 -9.40 1.12
CA GLU A 21 3.39 -9.38 -0.02
C GLU A 21 4.79 -8.90 0.40
N GLY A 22 4.98 -8.46 1.66
CA GLY A 22 6.26 -8.01 2.20
C GLY A 22 7.34 -9.09 2.19
N VAL A 23 6.95 -10.35 2.39
CA VAL A 23 7.87 -11.51 2.39
C VAL A 23 8.49 -11.78 1.02
N SER A 24 7.83 -11.37 -0.06
CA SER A 24 8.36 -11.48 -1.42
C SER A 24 9.12 -10.24 -1.87
N GLN A 25 9.14 -9.16 -1.07
CA GLN A 25 9.94 -7.98 -1.40
C GLN A 25 11.43 -8.29 -1.24
N PRO A 26 12.29 -7.76 -2.13
CA PRO A 26 13.73 -7.97 -2.04
C PRO A 26 14.24 -7.43 -0.69
N SER A 27 14.89 -8.30 0.08
CA SER A 27 15.43 -7.96 1.42
C SER A 27 14.40 -7.35 2.39
N GLY A 28 13.09 -7.57 2.18
CA GLY A 28 12.03 -6.97 2.99
C GLY A 28 11.86 -5.46 2.81
N TYR A 29 12.41 -4.87 1.74
CA TYR A 29 12.24 -3.46 1.44
C TYR A 29 10.76 -3.10 1.24
N THR A 30 10.39 -1.93 1.72
CA THR A 30 9.00 -1.45 1.70
C THR A 30 8.75 -0.49 0.55
N GLU A 31 9.83 0.12 0.05
CA GLU A 31 9.85 1.18 -0.94
C GLU A 31 9.13 0.78 -2.24
N PRO A 32 9.31 -0.43 -2.82
CA PRO A 32 8.60 -0.78 -4.05
C PRO A 32 7.07 -0.72 -3.89
N LEU A 33 6.55 -1.28 -2.78
CA LEU A 33 5.12 -1.26 -2.47
C LEU A 33 4.66 0.17 -2.13
N LEU A 34 5.33 0.83 -1.19
CA LEU A 34 4.94 2.16 -0.72
C LEU A 34 4.97 3.21 -1.84
N HIS A 35 6.00 3.18 -2.69
CA HIS A 35 6.08 4.11 -3.82
C HIS A 35 4.96 3.85 -4.83
N SER A 36 4.66 2.59 -5.16
CA SER A 36 3.55 2.22 -6.06
C SER A 36 2.21 2.76 -5.55
N PHE A 37 1.85 2.50 -4.29
CA PHE A 37 0.61 3.02 -3.70
C PHE A 37 0.62 4.56 -3.58
N ARG A 38 1.78 5.17 -3.30
CA ARG A 38 1.89 6.63 -3.24
C ARG A 38 1.67 7.28 -4.61
N HIS A 39 2.17 6.69 -5.69
CA HIS A 39 1.90 7.16 -7.05
C HIS A 39 0.40 7.10 -7.37
N LYS A 40 -0.28 6.00 -7.07
CA LYS A 40 -1.74 5.87 -7.21
C LYS A 40 -2.50 6.94 -6.42
N ALA A 41 -2.10 7.18 -5.17
CA ALA A 41 -2.74 8.19 -4.34
C ALA A 41 -2.56 9.60 -4.89
N LYS A 42 -1.41 9.89 -5.52
CA LYS A 42 -1.16 11.19 -6.17
C LYS A 42 -1.93 11.37 -7.48
N SER A 43 -2.23 10.28 -8.21
CA SER A 43 -2.98 10.35 -9.47
C SER A 43 -4.49 10.46 -9.31
N LEU A 44 -5.00 10.32 -8.08
CA LEU A 44 -6.42 10.49 -7.75
C LEU A 44 -6.78 11.95 -7.39
N ASN A 45 -5.80 12.86 -7.47
CA ASN A 45 -5.98 14.30 -7.26
C ASN A 45 -6.19 15.03 -8.60
#